data_AF-A0A845MND7-F1
#
_entry.id   AF-A0A845MND7-F1
#
_cell.length_a   1.000
_cell.length_b   1.000
_cell.length_c   1.000
_cell.angle_alpha   90.00
_cell.angle_beta   90.00
_cell.angle_gamma   90.00
#
_symmetry.space_group_name_H-M   'P 1'
#
loop_
_entity.id
_entity.type
_entity.pdbx_description
1 polymer ?
#
loop_
_entity_poly.entity_id
_entity_poly.type
_entity_poly.pdbx_seq_one_letter_code
_entity_poly.pdbx_strand_id
1 'polypeptide(L)'
;MAPLEPRSYIAVYGRDSCGWTQRTLKELARNGVNYRYFVVDEPRVADLLHSRMNASGISTRRYNLPVVDVNGNLMVRPDVEVAIQEYREKLYQQAGYD
;
A
#
# COMPACT_ATOMS: atom_id res chain seq x y z
N MET A 1 -0.41 4.57 13.18
CA MET A 1 -1.75 4.16 12.71
C MET A 1 -1.89 2.64 12.86
N ALA A 2 -3.08 2.13 13.18
CA ALA A 2 -3.28 0.68 13.27
C ALA A 2 -3.25 0.01 11.87
N PRO A 3 -2.64 -1.19 11.73
CA PRO A 3 -2.68 -1.98 10.49
C PRO A 3 -4.12 -2.38 10.13
N LEU A 4 -4.43 -2.54 8.84
CA LEU A 4 -5.75 -3.01 8.38
C LEU A 4 -5.98 -4.49 8.69
N GLU A 5 -4.90 -5.26 8.80
CA GLU A 5 -4.94 -6.70 8.99
C GLU A 5 -3.92 -7.11 10.07
N PRO A 6 -4.19 -8.17 10.84
CA PRO A 6 -3.26 -8.69 11.84
C PRO A 6 -2.02 -9.33 11.18
N ARG A 7 -2.16 -9.93 10.00
CA ARG A 7 -1.05 -10.52 9.23
C ARG A 7 -0.36 -9.49 8.34
N SER A 8 0.87 -9.77 7.92
CA SER A 8 1.58 -8.91 6.98
C SER A 8 0.78 -8.74 5.68
N TYR A 9 0.66 -7.52 5.18
CA TYR A 9 -0.13 -7.21 3.98
C TYR A 9 0.47 -6.06 3.16
N ILE A 10 0.08 -6.02 1.89
CA ILE A 10 0.21 -4.87 1.00
C ILE A 10 -1.17 -4.50 0.47
N ALA A 11 -1.58 -3.25 0.65
CA ALA A 11 -2.75 -2.66 0.01
C ALA A 11 -2.32 -1.52 -0.92
N VAL A 12 -2.68 -1.62 -2.20
CA VAL A 12 -2.37 -0.63 -3.23
C VAL A 12 -3.64 0.17 -3.52
N TYR A 13 -3.59 1.46 -3.31
CA TYR A 13 -4.64 2.40 -3.66
C TYR A 13 -4.23 3.15 -4.93
N GLY A 14 -5.00 2.97 -6.00
CA GLY A 14 -4.67 3.56 -7.28
C GLY A 14 -5.87 3.66 -8.20
N ARG A 15 -5.61 3.87 -9.49
CA ARG A 15 -6.64 3.81 -10.54
C ARG A 15 -6.09 3.12 -11.78
N ASP A 16 -6.98 2.50 -12.53
CA ASP A 16 -6.59 1.63 -13.65
C ASP A 16 -5.91 2.39 -14.78
N SER A 17 -6.25 3.68 -14.98
CA SER A 17 -5.65 4.53 -15.99
C SER A 17 -4.27 5.10 -15.59
N CYS A 18 -3.80 4.87 -14.37
CA CYS A 18 -2.51 5.39 -13.90
C CYS A 18 -1.37 4.41 -14.22
N GLY A 19 -0.47 4.80 -15.13
CA GLY A 19 0.69 3.96 -15.50
C GLY A 19 1.60 3.59 -14.33
N TRP A 20 1.73 4.44 -13.31
CA TRP A 20 2.47 4.12 -12.08
C TRP A 20 1.76 3.05 -11.25
N THR A 21 0.43 3.13 -11.15
CA THR A 21 -0.35 2.09 -10.47
C THR A 21 -0.18 0.76 -11.19
N GLN A 22 -0.40 0.72 -12.51
CA GLN A 22 -0.22 -0.49 -13.32
C GLN A 22 1.18 -1.10 -13.16
N ARG A 23 2.21 -0.25 -13.17
CA ARG A 23 3.60 -0.68 -12.96
C ARG A 23 3.80 -1.32 -11.59
N THR A 24 3.35 -0.67 -10.51
CA THR A 24 3.43 -1.20 -9.15
C THR A 24 2.72 -2.55 -9.02
N LEU A 25 1.49 -2.69 -9.53
CA LEU A 25 0.74 -3.95 -9.49
C LEU A 25 1.48 -5.08 -10.24
N LYS A 26 2.07 -4.76 -11.40
CA LYS A 26 2.84 -5.71 -12.21
C LYS A 26 4.12 -6.15 -11.50
N GLU A 27 4.84 -5.23 -10.87
CA GLU A 27 6.07 -5.53 -10.15
C GLU A 27 5.81 -6.36 -8.88
N LEU A 28 4.75 -6.06 -8.12
CA LEU A 28 4.31 -6.89 -7.00
C LEU A 28 3.96 -8.32 -7.43
N ALA A 29 3.17 -8.45 -8.50
CA ALA A 29 2.79 -9.75 -9.06
C ALA A 29 4.00 -10.56 -9.54
N ARG A 30 4.96 -9.90 -10.22
CA ARG A 30 6.22 -10.53 -10.68
C ARG A 30 7.09 -11.05 -9.54
N ASN A 31 7.04 -10.39 -8.39
CA ASN A 31 7.77 -10.81 -7.19
C ASN A 31 7.02 -11.86 -6.35
N GLY A 32 5.86 -12.35 -6.81
CA GLY A 32 5.06 -13.34 -6.09
C GLY A 32 4.46 -12.82 -4.79
N VAL A 33 4.34 -11.50 -4.64
CA VAL A 33 3.80 -10.88 -3.42
C VAL A 33 2.29 -10.69 -3.57
N ASN A 34 1.53 -11.24 -2.64
CA ASN A 34 0.10 -11.03 -2.58
C ASN A 34 -0.21 -9.59 -2.16
N TYR A 35 -1.13 -8.94 -2.87
CA TYR A 35 -1.60 -7.60 -2.55
C TYR A 35 -3.10 -7.50 -2.73
N ARG A 36 -3.70 -6.50 -2.07
CA ARG A 36 -5.07 -6.05 -2.36
C ARG A 36 -4.99 -4.75 -3.15
N TYR A 37 -5.81 -4.62 -4.17
CA TYR A 37 -5.90 -3.41 -4.97
C TYR A 37 -7.25 -2.75 -4.75
N PHE A 38 -7.22 -1.44 -4.49
CA PHE A 38 -8.40 -0.62 -4.25
C PHE A 38 -8.41 0.56 -5.22
N VAL A 39 -9.54 0.75 -5.90
CA VAL A 39 -9.71 1.83 -6.88
C VAL A 39 -10.15 3.10 -6.16
N VAL A 40 -9.31 4.15 -6.21
CA VAL A 40 -9.58 5.42 -5.50
C VAL A 40 -10.74 6.23 -6.07
N ASP A 41 -11.27 5.82 -7.23
CA ASP A 41 -12.46 6.44 -7.82
C ASP A 41 -13.74 5.99 -7.08
N GLU A 42 -13.67 4.93 -6.28
CA GLU A 42 -14.73 4.53 -5.37
C GLU A 42 -14.74 5.44 -4.13
N PRO A 43 -15.85 6.15 -3.82
CA PRO A 43 -15.88 7.13 -2.74
C PRO A 43 -15.46 6.57 -1.37
N ARG A 44 -15.89 5.35 -1.06
CA ARG A 44 -15.55 4.69 0.21
C ARG A 44 -14.06 4.37 0.34
N VAL A 45 -13.41 4.04 -0.78
CA VAL A 45 -11.96 3.80 -0.82
C VAL A 45 -11.21 5.12 -0.63
N ALA A 46 -11.65 6.18 -1.31
CA ALA A 46 -11.06 7.51 -1.15
C ALA A 46 -11.18 8.02 0.29
N ASP A 47 -12.36 7.89 0.91
CA ASP A 47 -12.59 8.30 2.29
C ASP A 47 -11.70 7.55 3.28
N LEU A 48 -11.60 6.22 3.12
CA LEU A 48 -10.71 5.39 3.93
C LEU A 48 -9.25 5.81 3.75
N LEU A 49 -8.79 5.94 2.51
CA LEU A 49 -7.42 6.32 2.21
C LEU A 49 -7.09 7.71 2.77
N HIS A 50 -7.95 8.70 2.58
CA HIS A 50 -7.76 10.05 3.08
C HIS A 50 -7.72 10.10 4.60
N SER A 51 -8.60 9.36 5.28
CA SER A 51 -8.57 9.23 6.75
C SER A 51 -7.22 8.70 7.22
N ARG A 52 -6.72 7.63 6.59
CA ARG A 52 -5.43 7.01 6.91
C ARG A 52 -4.25 7.93 6.61
N MET A 53 -4.27 8.62 5.47
CA MET A 53 -3.23 9.59 5.09
C MET A 53 -3.16 10.74 6.09
N ASN A 54 -4.29 11.33 6.46
CA ASN A 54 -4.34 12.41 7.45
C ASN A 54 -3.81 11.92 8.81
N ALA A 55 -4.17 10.70 9.24
CA ALA A 55 -3.65 10.10 10.47
C ALA A 55 -2.13 9.83 10.43
N SER A 56 -1.55 9.69 9.24
CA SER A 56 -0.11 9.56 9.01
C SER A 56 0.58 10.89 8.65
N GLY A 57 -0.13 12.03 8.76
CA GLY A 57 0.42 13.35 8.44
C GLY A 57 0.66 13.61 6.94
N ILE A 58 0.09 12.78 6.06
CA ILE A 58 0.23 12.91 4.60
C ILE A 58 -0.93 13.75 4.05
N SER A 59 -0.61 14.76 3.24
CA SER A 59 -1.61 15.64 2.63
C SER A 59 -2.52 14.89 1.65
N THR A 60 -3.82 15.10 1.77
CA THR A 60 -4.87 14.55 0.90
C THR A 60 -5.29 15.49 -0.23
N ARG A 61 -4.77 16.73 -0.25
CA ARG A 61 -5.19 17.75 -1.24
C ARG A 61 -4.78 17.40 -2.67
N ARG A 62 -3.54 16.93 -2.85
CA ARG A 62 -2.97 16.41 -4.11
C ARG A 62 -1.87 15.41 -3.73
N TYR A 63 -2.01 14.17 -4.14
CA TYR A 63 -1.00 13.14 -3.93
C TYR A 63 -0.84 12.30 -5.19
N ASN A 64 0.36 11.74 -5.36
CA ASN A 64 0.66 10.87 -6.49
C ASN A 64 0.10 9.48 -6.24
N LEU A 65 -0.39 8.83 -7.29
CA LEU A 65 -0.75 7.42 -7.26
C LEU A 65 0.41 6.55 -7.76
N PRO A 66 0.50 5.29 -7.30
CA PRO A 66 -0.35 4.70 -6.25
C PRO A 66 0.06 5.16 -4.85
N VAL A 67 -0.84 5.06 -3.88
CA VAL A 67 -0.47 5.04 -2.45
C VAL A 67 -0.43 3.58 -2.02
N VAL A 68 0.64 3.16 -1.35
CA VAL A 68 0.82 1.78 -0.90
C VAL A 68 0.84 1.77 0.62
N ASP A 69 -0.07 1.00 1.22
CA ASP A 69 -0.11 0.72 2.65
C ASP A 69 0.53 -0.65 2.89
N VAL A 70 1.68 -0.64 3.55
CA VAL A 70 2.34 -1.86 4.01
C VAL A 70 2.23 -1.85 5.52
N ASN A 71 1.39 -2.73 6.07
CA ASN A 71 1.32 -2.94 7.51
C ASN A 71 0.97 -1.71 8.37
N GLY A 72 0.30 -0.71 7.79
CA GLY A 72 -0.05 0.55 8.42
C GLY A 72 0.92 1.69 8.09
N ASN A 73 2.02 1.40 7.38
CA ASN A 73 2.95 2.38 6.85
C ASN A 73 2.51 2.80 5.44
N LEU A 74 2.07 4.05 5.29
CA LEU A 74 1.61 4.59 4.01
C LEU A 74 2.78 5.23 3.25
N MET A 75 2.97 4.81 2.02
CA MET A 75 3.98 5.34 1.11
C MET A 75 3.33 5.87 -0.16
N VAL A 76 3.66 7.10 -0.54
CA VAL A 76 3.15 7.71 -1.77
C VAL A 76 4.12 7.40 -2.91
N ARG A 77 3.65 6.61 -3.89
CA ARG A 77 4.40 6.16 -5.08
C ARG A 77 5.81 5.65 -4.73
N PRO A 78 5.91 4.64 -3.84
CA PRO A 78 7.21 4.11 -3.43
C PRO A 78 7.90 3.35 -4.58
N ASP A 79 9.18 3.10 -4.38
CA ASP A 79 9.83 1.96 -5.01
C ASP A 79 9.17 0.66 -4.51
N VAL A 80 8.85 -0.25 -5.42
CA VAL A 80 8.21 -1.52 -5.08
C VAL A 80 9.12 -2.40 -4.22
N GLU A 81 10.43 -2.32 -4.40
CA GLU A 81 11.38 -3.10 -3.59
C GLU A 81 11.31 -2.72 -2.12
N VAL A 82 11.17 -1.43 -1.81
CA VAL A 82 10.99 -0.93 -0.44
C VAL A 82 9.69 -1.47 0.18
N ALA A 83 8.58 -1.43 -0.57
CA ALA A 83 7.31 -1.95 -0.09
C ALA A 83 7.35 -3.48 0.16
N ILE A 84 8.07 -4.22 -0.69
CA ILE A 84 8.25 -5.67 -0.53
C ILE A 84 9.13 -5.98 0.69
N GLN A 85 10.18 -5.19 0.92
CA GLN A 85 11.06 -5.38 2.07
C GLN A 85 10.30 -5.20 3.39
N GLU A 86 9.58 -4.09 3.54
CA GLU A 86 8.71 -3.81 4.70
C GLU A 86 7.65 -4.92 4.93
N TYR A 87 7.11 -5.48 3.84
CA TYR A 87 6.19 -6.61 3.91
C TYR A 87 6.86 -7.88 4.44
N ARG A 88 8.06 -8.21 3.94
CA ARG A 88 8.81 -9.41 4.33
C ARG A 88 9.32 -9.35 5.75
N GLU A 89 9.82 -8.20 6.18
CA GLU A 89 10.31 -8.02 7.56
C GLU A 89 9.23 -8.34 8.58
N LYS A 90 8.04 -7.76 8.42
CA LYS A 90 6.93 -8.10 9.32
C LYS A 90 6.46 -9.56 9.17
N LEU A 91 6.46 -10.10 7.94
CA LEU A 91 6.09 -11.50 7.72
C LEU A 91 7.02 -12.45 8.47
N TYR A 92 8.33 -12.19 8.44
CA TYR A 92 9.35 -13.01 9.13
C TYR A 92 9.29 -12.85 10.65
N GLN A 93 9.12 -11.62 11.15
CA GLN A 93 8.86 -11.38 12.57
C GLN A 93 7.63 -12.14 13.06
N GLN A 94 6.54 -12.15 12.28
CA GLN A 94 5.31 -12.88 12.61
C GLN A 94 5.48 -14.41 12.55
N ALA A 95 6.47 -14.89 11.80
CA ALA A 95 6.82 -16.30 11.71
C ALA A 95 7.90 -16.73 12.73
N GLY A 96 8.44 -15.78 13.52
CA GLY A 96 9.46 -16.05 14.54
C GLY A 96 10.87 -16.23 13.99
N TYR A 97 11.17 -15.63 12.84
CA TYR A 97 12.53 -15.54 12.32
C TYR A 97 13.15 -14.20 12.71
N ASP A 98 14.30 -14.24 13.41
CA ASP A 98 15.16 -13.11 13.75
C ASP A 98 16.45 -13.12 12.90
#